data_AF-A0AAW0MKF5-F1
#
_entry.id   AF-A0AAW0MKF5-F1
#
_cell.length_a   1.000
_cell.length_b   1.000
_cell.length_c   1.000
_cell.angle_alpha   90.00
_cell.angle_beta   90.00
_cell.angle_gamma   90.00
#
_symmetry.space_group_name_H-M   'P 1'
#
loop_
_entity.id
_entity.type
_entity.pdbx_description
1 polymer ?
#
loop_
_entity_poly.entity_id
_entity_poly.type
_entity_poly.pdbx_seq_one_letter_code
_entity_poly.pdbx_strand_id
1 'polypeptide(L)'
;MTNSNMDVIYSDMVTKMQQEIMLQRVMSQIATVKKDMIILEKSEFSTLLAENEKLKIQLLQLKIQLADIMNKVRSDNLLDMNLEKSRVKELRAEHDKKLLETRTDIMEMTAEHERHLTQTNMKIDTEVAGLKTMLESHKLDTIKYLAGSVFTCLTVVLGFYRIWM
;
A
#
# COMPACT_ATOMS: atom_id res chain seq x y z
N MET A 1 81.32 -31.53 -70.92
CA MET A 1 81.14 -30.26 -70.17
C MET A 1 80.06 -29.38 -70.80
N THR A 2 79.96 -29.29 -72.14
CA THR A 2 78.92 -28.49 -72.82
C THR A 2 77.52 -29.13 -72.83
N ASN A 3 77.40 -30.46 -72.96
CA ASN A 3 76.08 -31.14 -72.94
C ASN A 3 75.38 -31.05 -71.58
N SER A 4 76.11 -31.19 -70.47
CA SER A 4 75.53 -31.10 -69.12
C SER A 4 75.00 -29.70 -68.78
N ASN A 5 75.65 -28.64 -69.26
CA ASN A 5 75.17 -27.27 -69.07
C ASN A 5 73.91 -26.98 -69.91
N MET A 6 73.80 -27.59 -71.09
CA MET A 6 72.65 -27.40 -71.98
C MET A 6 71.40 -28.11 -71.44
N ASP A 7 71.57 -29.27 -70.79
CA ASP A 7 70.49 -30.04 -70.14
C ASP A 7 69.97 -29.34 -68.87
N VAL A 8 70.85 -28.75 -68.06
CA VAL A 8 70.47 -27.92 -66.91
C VAL A 8 69.67 -26.69 -67.36
N ILE A 9 70.11 -26.01 -68.43
CA ILE A 9 69.41 -24.86 -69.01
C ILE A 9 68.05 -25.24 -69.61
N TYR A 10 67.92 -26.42 -70.22
CA TYR A 10 66.63 -26.93 -70.71
C TYR A 10 65.68 -27.35 -69.58
N SER A 11 66.22 -27.88 -68.47
CA SER A 11 65.44 -28.26 -67.29
C SER A 11 64.93 -27.06 -66.48
N ASP A 12 65.66 -25.95 -66.50
CA ASP A 12 65.30 -24.68 -65.84
C ASP A 12 64.45 -23.77 -66.74
N MET A 13 64.46 -24.03 -68.05
CA MET A 13 63.59 -23.34 -69.01
C MET A 13 62.15 -23.83 -68.88
N VAL A 14 61.25 -22.89 -68.59
CA VAL A 14 59.81 -23.13 -68.68
C VAL A 14 59.42 -23.34 -70.15
N THR A 15 58.79 -24.47 -70.43
CA THR A 15 58.28 -24.75 -71.77
C THR A 15 57.06 -23.87 -72.10
N LYS A 16 56.89 -23.51 -73.38
CA LYS A 16 55.70 -22.79 -73.84
C LYS A 16 54.40 -23.50 -73.48
N MET A 17 54.41 -24.83 -73.46
CA MET A 17 53.29 -25.66 -73.03
C MET A 17 52.96 -25.47 -71.54
N GLN A 18 53.96 -25.42 -70.65
CA GLN A 18 53.74 -25.12 -69.23
C GLN A 18 53.24 -23.69 -69.01
N GLN A 19 53.69 -22.72 -69.81
CA GLN A 19 53.13 -21.35 -69.79
C GLN A 19 51.64 -21.33 -70.19
N GLU A 20 51.24 -22.05 -71.24
CA GLU A 20 49.82 -22.13 -71.65
C GLU A 20 48.95 -22.83 -70.61
N ILE A 21 49.41 -23.93 -70.00
CA ILE A 21 48.67 -24.62 -68.94
C ILE A 21 48.50 -23.69 -67.72
N MET A 22 49.56 -22.97 -67.34
CA MET A 22 49.50 -22.01 -66.23
C MET A 22 48.55 -20.85 -66.57
N LEU A 23 48.58 -20.33 -67.79
CA LEU A 23 47.69 -19.28 -68.27
C LEU A 23 46.22 -19.73 -68.23
N GLN A 24 45.90 -20.93 -68.75
CA GLN A 24 44.55 -21.49 -68.70
C GLN A 24 44.07 -21.68 -67.26
N ARG A 25 44.95 -22.10 -66.35
CA ARG A 25 44.62 -22.25 -64.93
C ARG A 25 44.28 -20.91 -64.28
N VAL A 26 45.07 -19.87 -64.56
CA VAL A 26 44.81 -18.50 -64.08
C VAL A 26 43.51 -17.96 -64.68
N MET A 27 43.28 -18.15 -65.99
CA MET A 27 42.03 -17.72 -66.64
C MET A 27 40.79 -18.41 -66.05
N SER A 28 40.89 -19.71 -65.74
CA SER A 28 39.82 -20.45 -65.06
C SER A 28 39.53 -19.88 -63.67
N GLN A 29 40.56 -19.54 -62.88
CA GLN A 29 40.38 -18.94 -61.56
C GLN A 29 39.75 -17.54 -61.66
N ILE A 30 40.18 -16.72 -62.62
CA ILE A 30 39.58 -15.40 -62.88
C ILE A 30 38.10 -15.55 -63.25
N ALA A 31 37.73 -16.55 -64.06
CA ALA A 31 36.35 -16.81 -64.43
C ALA A 31 35.48 -17.18 -63.23
N THR A 32 35.99 -18.00 -62.31
CA THR A 32 35.30 -18.34 -61.05
C THR A 32 35.12 -17.11 -60.17
N VAL A 33 36.18 -16.34 -59.91
CA VAL A 33 36.11 -15.11 -59.10
C VAL A 33 35.12 -14.11 -59.69
N LYS A 34 35.09 -13.97 -61.01
CA LYS A 34 34.13 -13.09 -61.71
C LYS A 34 32.69 -13.57 -61.51
N LYS A 35 32.44 -14.88 -61.55
CA LYS A 35 31.10 -15.44 -61.29
C LYS A 35 30.67 -15.14 -59.85
N ASP A 36 31.54 -15.37 -58.88
CA ASP A 36 31.25 -15.14 -57.46
C ASP A 36 30.97 -13.64 -57.20
N MET A 37 31.76 -12.75 -57.81
CA MET A 37 31.54 -11.30 -57.75
C MET A 37 30.16 -10.91 -58.29
N ILE A 38 29.73 -11.48 -59.42
CA ILE A 38 28.41 -11.20 -60.01
C ILE A 38 27.29 -11.71 -59.09
N ILE A 39 27.44 -12.88 -58.48
CA ILE A 39 26.44 -13.44 -57.54
C ILE A 39 26.32 -12.53 -56.32
N LEU A 40 27.44 -12.10 -55.75
CA LEU A 40 27.49 -11.19 -54.62
C LEU A 40 26.80 -9.85 -54.92
N GLU A 41 27.13 -9.24 -56.06
CA GLU A 41 26.61 -7.93 -56.47
C GLU A 41 25.12 -7.98 -56.84
N LYS A 42 24.69 -9.03 -57.54
CA LYS A 42 23.30 -9.14 -58.04
C LYS A 42 22.34 -9.73 -57.03
N SER A 43 22.74 -10.75 -56.28
CA SER A 43 21.83 -11.55 -55.45
C SER A 43 21.93 -11.18 -53.98
N GLU A 44 23.14 -11.25 -53.42
CA GLU A 44 23.33 -11.08 -51.98
C GLU A 44 23.12 -9.61 -51.56
N PHE A 45 23.68 -8.67 -52.32
CA PHE A 45 23.48 -7.24 -52.04
C PHE A 45 22.02 -6.81 -52.18
N SER A 46 21.31 -7.30 -53.21
CA SER A 46 19.89 -7.01 -53.39
C SER A 46 19.04 -7.59 -52.26
N THR A 47 19.38 -8.79 -51.79
CA THR A 47 18.69 -9.43 -50.66
C THR A 47 18.93 -8.64 -49.37
N LEU A 48 20.18 -8.22 -49.13
CA LEU A 48 20.55 -7.43 -47.96
C LEU A 48 19.84 -6.07 -47.95
N LEU A 49 19.73 -5.39 -49.09
CA LEU A 49 18.97 -4.14 -49.20
C LEU A 49 17.49 -4.34 -48.86
N ALA A 50 16.85 -5.36 -49.42
CA ALA A 50 15.45 -5.67 -49.14
C ALA A 50 15.20 -5.99 -47.66
N GLU A 51 16.11 -6.75 -47.04
CA GLU A 51 16.04 -7.06 -45.61
C GLU A 51 16.25 -5.81 -44.76
N ASN A 52 17.18 -4.93 -45.14
CA ASN A 52 17.43 -3.68 -44.44
C ASN A 52 16.20 -2.74 -44.47
N GLU A 53 15.55 -2.60 -45.63
CA GLU A 53 14.31 -1.84 -45.77
C GLU A 53 13.18 -2.43 -44.92
N LYS A 54 13.03 -3.77 -44.95
CA LYS A 54 12.05 -4.48 -44.12
C LYS A 54 12.28 -4.22 -42.64
N LEU A 55 13.52 -4.35 -42.16
CA LEU A 55 13.88 -4.07 -40.76
C LEU A 55 13.59 -2.62 -40.38
N LYS A 56 13.86 -1.67 -41.27
CA LYS A 56 13.55 -0.24 -41.05
C LYS A 56 12.05 -0.01 -40.88
N ILE A 57 11.22 -0.65 -41.69
CA ILE A 57 9.75 -0.57 -41.58
C ILE A 57 9.27 -1.18 -40.26
N GLN A 58 9.75 -2.38 -39.92
CA GLN A 58 9.40 -3.06 -38.67
C GLN A 58 9.78 -2.23 -37.44
N LEU A 59 10.94 -1.58 -37.48
CA LEU A 59 11.40 -0.70 -36.40
C LEU A 59 10.52 0.53 -36.24
N LEU A 60 10.03 1.12 -37.34
CA LEU A 60 9.08 2.22 -37.28
C LEU A 60 7.73 1.78 -36.70
N GLN A 61 7.23 0.61 -37.11
CA GLN A 61 5.98 0.04 -36.57
C GLN A 61 6.09 -0.24 -35.07
N LEU A 62 7.19 -0.85 -34.63
CA LEU A 62 7.47 -1.11 -33.22
C LEU A 62 7.51 0.19 -32.41
N LYS A 63 8.13 1.26 -32.93
CA LYS A 63 8.13 2.56 -32.27
C LYS A 63 6.73 3.14 -32.08
N ILE A 64 5.87 3.03 -33.10
CA ILE A 64 4.48 3.52 -33.03
C ILE A 64 3.69 2.70 -32.01
N GLN A 65 3.77 1.38 -32.07
CA GLN A 65 3.09 0.50 -31.12
C GLN A 65 3.55 0.74 -29.68
N LEU A 66 4.85 0.93 -29.47
CA LEU A 66 5.39 1.22 -28.14
C LEU A 66 4.88 2.56 -27.59
N ALA A 67 4.80 3.59 -28.43
CA ALA A 67 4.25 4.88 -28.04
C ALA A 67 2.76 4.78 -27.68
N ASP A 68 1.97 4.02 -28.46
CA ASP A 68 0.55 3.81 -28.20
C ASP A 68 0.32 3.05 -26.88
N ILE A 69 1.04 1.93 -26.68
CA ILE A 69 0.96 1.16 -25.43
C ILE A 69 1.39 2.01 -24.24
N MET A 70 2.46 2.82 -24.37
CA MET A 70 2.91 3.71 -23.29
C MET A 70 1.85 4.76 -22.93
N ASN A 71 1.19 5.34 -23.93
CA ASN A 71 0.12 6.30 -23.70
C ASN A 71 -1.11 5.65 -23.05
N LYS A 72 -1.48 4.46 -23.51
CA LYS A 72 -2.59 3.68 -22.94
C LYS A 72 -2.31 3.35 -21.46
N VAL A 73 -1.17 2.75 -21.16
CA VAL A 73 -0.77 2.40 -19.78
C VAL A 73 -0.71 3.65 -18.90
N ARG A 74 -0.21 4.79 -19.42
CA ARG A 74 -0.21 6.05 -18.68
C ARG A 74 -1.64 6.53 -18.37
N SER A 75 -2.53 6.50 -19.35
CA SER A 75 -3.92 6.91 -19.18
C SER A 75 -4.64 6.02 -18.17
N ASP A 76 -4.50 4.70 -18.31
CA ASP A 76 -5.10 3.70 -17.42
C ASP A 76 -4.61 3.91 -15.97
N ASN A 77 -3.31 4.08 -15.76
CA ASN A 77 -2.76 4.36 -14.42
C ASN A 77 -3.27 5.68 -13.81
N LEU A 78 -3.43 6.73 -14.63
CA LEU A 78 -3.99 8.00 -14.15
C LEU A 78 -5.46 7.84 -13.75
N LEU A 79 -6.24 7.09 -14.52
CA LEU A 79 -7.63 6.78 -14.20
C LEU A 79 -7.72 5.99 -12.90
N ASP A 80 -6.97 4.90 -12.76
CA ASP A 80 -6.95 4.05 -11.56
C ASP A 80 -6.55 4.85 -10.32
N MET A 81 -5.51 5.68 -10.41
CA MET A 81 -5.09 6.54 -9.31
C MET A 81 -6.17 7.56 -8.92
N ASN A 82 -6.88 8.13 -9.89
CA ASN A 82 -7.96 9.07 -9.61
C ASN A 82 -9.18 8.37 -8.96
N LEU A 83 -9.52 7.18 -9.43
CA LEU A 83 -10.59 6.36 -8.83
C LEU A 83 -10.25 5.98 -7.39
N GLU A 84 -9.04 5.47 -7.15
CA GLU A 84 -8.61 5.09 -5.80
C GLU A 84 -8.52 6.31 -4.88
N LYS A 85 -8.04 7.44 -5.38
CA LYS A 85 -8.04 8.71 -4.63
C LYS A 85 -9.46 9.16 -4.27
N SER A 86 -10.42 8.99 -5.17
CA SER A 86 -11.84 9.29 -4.89
C SER A 86 -12.39 8.35 -3.81
N ARG A 87 -12.13 7.04 -3.94
CA ARG A 87 -12.56 6.03 -2.98
C ARG A 87 -12.01 6.28 -1.58
N VAL A 88 -10.73 6.62 -1.46
CA VAL A 88 -10.10 6.96 -0.18
C VAL A 88 -10.72 8.22 0.45
N LYS A 89 -11.06 9.22 -0.36
CA LYS A 89 -11.74 10.42 0.13
C LYS A 89 -13.14 10.12 0.67
N GLU A 90 -13.90 9.29 -0.04
CA GLU A 90 -15.24 8.86 0.38
C GLU A 90 -15.20 8.07 1.69
N LEU A 91 -14.31 7.07 1.78
CA LEU A 91 -14.12 6.29 3.01
C LEU A 91 -13.68 7.16 4.20
N ARG A 92 -12.83 8.15 3.95
CA ARG A 92 -12.44 9.11 5.01
C ARG A 92 -13.63 9.95 5.46
N ALA A 93 -14.43 10.47 4.53
CA ALA A 93 -15.62 11.25 4.86
C ALA A 93 -16.65 10.42 5.65
N GLU A 94 -16.84 9.16 5.28
CA GLU A 94 -17.70 8.22 6.01
C GLU A 94 -17.17 7.94 7.42
N HIS A 95 -15.86 7.70 7.56
CA HIS A 95 -15.23 7.49 8.86
C HIS A 95 -15.33 8.72 9.76
N ASP A 96 -15.09 9.92 9.22
CA ASP A 96 -15.22 11.17 9.96
C ASP A 96 -16.67 11.41 10.41
N LYS A 97 -17.66 11.06 9.57
CA LYS A 97 -19.08 11.09 9.95
C LYS A 97 -19.38 10.14 11.10
N LYS A 98 -18.93 8.88 11.01
CA LYS A 98 -19.14 7.87 12.06
C LYS A 98 -18.47 8.26 13.38
N LEU A 99 -17.29 8.87 13.30
CA LEU A 99 -16.59 9.40 14.47
C LEU A 99 -17.38 10.53 15.13
N LEU A 100 -17.96 11.43 14.33
CA LEU A 100 -18.79 12.51 14.83
C LEU A 100 -20.09 12.00 15.48
N GLU A 101 -20.76 11.03 14.85
CA GLU A 101 -21.94 10.36 15.42
C GLU A 101 -21.60 9.72 16.76
N THR A 102 -20.55 8.89 16.82
CA THR A 102 -20.09 8.24 18.05
C THR A 102 -19.75 9.25 19.15
N ARG A 103 -19.09 10.36 18.78
CA ARG A 103 -18.77 11.44 19.73
C ARG A 103 -20.02 12.11 20.28
N THR A 104 -21.04 12.27 19.45
CA THR A 104 -22.33 12.85 19.85
C THR A 104 -23.07 11.92 20.81
N ASP A 105 -23.13 10.62 20.49
CA ASP A 105 -23.75 9.60 21.34
C ASP A 105 -23.08 9.52 22.72
N ILE A 106 -21.75 9.54 22.77
CA ILE A 106 -21.00 9.57 24.04
C ILE A 106 -21.34 10.82 24.86
N MET A 107 -21.48 11.98 24.20
CA MET A 107 -21.81 13.23 24.89
C MET A 107 -23.23 13.19 25.46
N GLU A 108 -24.18 12.64 24.72
CA GLU A 108 -25.56 12.45 25.19
C GLU A 108 -25.62 11.50 26.38
N MET A 109 -24.99 10.32 26.27
CA MET A 109 -24.90 9.36 27.39
C MET A 109 -24.22 9.96 28.63
N THR A 110 -23.18 10.78 28.44
CA THR A 110 -22.48 11.44 29.55
C THR A 110 -23.41 12.45 30.24
N ALA A 111 -24.16 13.23 29.47
CA ALA A 111 -25.12 14.19 30.02
C ALA A 111 -26.27 13.50 30.76
N GLU A 112 -26.79 12.39 30.24
CA GLU A 112 -27.77 11.56 30.95
C GLU A 112 -27.19 10.99 32.25
N HIS A 113 -25.98 10.45 32.20
CA HIS A 113 -25.30 9.91 33.37
C HIS A 113 -25.11 10.97 34.46
N GLU A 114 -24.70 12.18 34.08
CA GLU A 114 -24.54 13.31 35.01
C GLU A 114 -25.88 13.74 35.63
N ARG A 115 -26.98 13.76 34.85
CA ARG A 115 -28.33 14.00 35.39
C ARG A 115 -28.75 12.92 36.39
N HIS A 116 -28.51 11.64 36.08
CA HIS A 116 -28.82 10.55 37.00
C HIS A 116 -27.97 10.59 38.27
N LEU A 117 -26.68 10.93 38.15
CA LEU A 117 -25.77 11.08 39.27
C LEU A 117 -26.23 12.21 40.19
N THR A 118 -26.51 13.39 39.63
CA THR A 118 -26.98 14.56 40.40
C THR A 118 -28.32 14.29 41.09
N GLN A 119 -29.28 13.67 40.40
CA GLN A 119 -30.56 13.28 41.02
C GLN A 119 -30.36 12.29 42.18
N THR A 120 -29.48 11.31 42.02
CA THR A 120 -29.17 10.34 43.07
C THR A 120 -28.48 11.01 44.26
N ASN A 121 -27.53 11.90 43.99
CA ASN A 121 -26.83 12.65 45.03
C ASN A 121 -27.81 13.52 45.84
N MET A 122 -28.73 14.24 45.17
CA MET A 122 -29.77 15.01 45.86
C MET A 122 -30.70 14.14 46.73
N LYS A 123 -31.04 12.93 46.27
CA LYS A 123 -31.82 11.97 47.08
C LYS A 123 -31.05 11.52 48.32
N ILE A 124 -29.77 11.17 48.16
CA ILE A 124 -28.89 10.80 49.28
C ILE A 124 -28.82 11.94 50.29
N ASP A 125 -28.57 13.17 49.85
CA ASP A 125 -28.50 14.34 50.73
C ASP A 125 -29.81 14.54 51.52
N THR A 126 -30.95 14.35 50.85
CA THR A 126 -32.28 14.46 51.46
C THR A 126 -32.51 13.36 52.50
N GLU A 127 -32.19 12.11 52.18
CA GLU A 127 -32.31 10.97 53.11
C GLU A 127 -31.38 11.13 54.31
N VAL A 128 -30.14 11.59 54.10
CA VAL A 128 -29.17 11.86 55.18
C VAL A 128 -29.69 12.96 56.11
N ALA A 129 -30.23 14.05 55.57
CA ALA A 129 -30.85 15.11 56.38
C ALA A 129 -32.08 14.62 57.15
N GLY A 130 -32.91 13.77 56.53
CA GLY A 130 -34.06 13.13 57.17
C GLY A 130 -33.65 12.21 58.32
N LEU A 131 -32.68 11.33 58.09
CA LEU A 131 -32.11 10.43 59.10
C LEU A 131 -31.50 11.21 60.27
N LYS A 132 -30.77 12.30 59.99
CA LYS A 132 -30.21 13.18 61.03
C LYS A 132 -31.31 13.80 61.89
N THR A 133 -32.37 14.29 61.27
CA THR A 133 -33.53 14.88 61.99
C THR A 133 -34.24 13.83 62.85
N MET A 134 -34.46 12.62 62.30
CA MET A 134 -35.06 11.50 63.05
C MET A 134 -34.18 11.11 64.25
N LEU A 135 -32.86 11.06 64.08
CA LEU A 135 -31.91 10.76 65.15
C LEU A 135 -31.96 11.83 66.26
N GLU A 136 -32.01 13.11 65.90
CA GLU A 136 -32.14 14.21 66.85
C GLU A 136 -33.47 14.14 67.62
N SER A 137 -34.58 13.84 66.93
CA SER A 137 -35.88 13.60 67.58
C SER A 137 -35.82 12.42 68.56
N HIS A 138 -35.25 11.29 68.14
CA HIS A 138 -35.12 10.11 68.99
C HIS A 138 -34.28 10.37 70.25
N LYS A 139 -33.19 11.14 70.12
CA LYS A 139 -32.40 11.60 71.27
C LYS A 139 -33.23 12.44 72.24
N LEU A 140 -33.98 13.42 71.72
CA LEU A 140 -34.84 14.28 72.56
C LEU A 140 -35.93 13.47 73.27
N ASP A 141 -36.56 12.52 72.57
CA ASP A 141 -37.58 11.67 73.17
C ASP A 141 -37.00 10.76 74.25
N THR A 142 -35.82 10.19 74.02
CA THR A 142 -35.10 9.39 75.05
C THR A 142 -34.83 10.23 76.30
N ILE A 143 -34.39 11.49 76.15
CA ILE A 143 -34.18 12.40 77.29
C ILE A 143 -35.50 12.69 78.02
N LYS A 144 -36.59 12.96 77.30
CA LYS A 144 -37.92 13.19 77.90
C LYS A 144 -38.42 11.97 78.67
N TYR A 145 -38.34 10.78 78.09
CA TYR A 145 -38.75 9.53 78.76
C TYR A 145 -37.90 9.26 79.99
N LEU A 146 -36.59 9.49 79.92
CA LEU A 146 -35.69 9.35 81.07
C LEU A 146 -36.09 10.32 82.20
N ALA A 147 -36.27 11.61 81.89
CA ALA A 147 -36.70 12.61 82.87
C ALA A 147 -38.07 12.26 83.49
N GLY A 148 -39.03 11.85 82.67
CA GLY A 148 -40.36 11.42 83.13
C GLY A 148 -40.28 10.22 84.07
N SER A 149 -39.47 9.20 83.75
CA SER A 149 -39.30 8.00 84.58
C SER A 149 -38.66 8.30 85.95
N VAL A 150 -37.67 9.21 85.99
CA VAL A 150 -37.05 9.64 87.25
C VAL A 150 -38.05 10.42 88.09
N PHE A 151 -38.82 11.32 87.47
CA PHE A 151 -39.83 12.12 88.18
C PHE A 151 -40.98 11.28 88.73
N THR A 152 -41.47 10.28 87.99
CA THR A 152 -42.49 9.35 88.49
C THR A 152 -41.96 8.50 89.63
N CYS A 153 -40.73 7.99 89.53
CA CYS A 153 -40.08 7.25 90.62
C CYS A 153 -39.98 8.11 91.90
N LEU A 154 -39.50 9.35 91.79
CA LEU A 154 -39.43 10.29 92.90
C LEU A 154 -40.82 10.58 93.50
N THR A 155 -41.84 10.76 92.66
CA THR A 155 -43.22 11.00 93.11
C THR A 155 -43.76 9.83 93.92
N VAL A 156 -43.51 8.59 93.47
CA VAL A 156 -43.91 7.38 94.20
C VAL A 156 -43.21 7.30 95.55
N VAL A 157 -41.90 7.52 95.60
CA VAL A 157 -41.11 7.52 96.86
C VAL A 157 -41.65 8.56 97.85
N LEU A 158 -41.92 9.79 97.38
CA LEU A 158 -42.49 10.85 98.21
C LEU A 158 -43.92 10.50 98.69
N GLY A 159 -44.72 9.86 97.84
CA GLY A 159 -46.04 9.36 98.20
C GLY A 159 -46.00 8.33 99.33
N PHE A 160 -45.09 7.36 99.25
CA PHE A 160 -44.86 6.39 100.33
C PHE A 160 -44.38 7.05 101.62
N TYR A 161 -43.43 7.99 101.53
CA TYR A 161 -42.94 8.73 102.69
C TYR A 161 -44.07 9.48 103.42
N ARG A 162 -45.03 10.05 102.67
CA ARG A 162 -46.19 10.77 103.21
C ARG A 162 -47.23 9.87 103.90
N ILE A 163 -47.30 8.59 103.54
CA ILE A 163 -48.23 7.63 104.18
C ILE A 163 -47.61 7.03 105.46
N TRP A 164 -46.28 6.97 105.54
CA TRP A 164 -45.56 6.39 106.68
C TRP A 164 -45.32 7.37 107.86
N MET A 165 -45.42 8.67 107.61
CA MET A 165 -45.33 9.75 108.63
C MET A 165 -46.74 10.20 109.02
#